data_AF-A0AAP5N347-F1
#
_entry.id   AF-A0AAP5N347-F1
#
_cell.length_a   1.000
_cell.length_b   1.000
_cell.length_c   1.000
_cell.angle_alpha   90.00
_cell.angle_beta   90.00
_cell.angle_gamma   90.00
#
_symmetry.space_group_name_H-M   'P 1'
#
loop_
_entity.id
_entity.type
_entity.pdbx_description
1 polymer ?
#
loop_
_entity_poly.entity_id
_entity_poly.type
_entity_poly.pdbx_seq_one_letter_code
_entity_poly.pdbx_strand_id
1 'polypeptide(L)'
;MSMSGNDILAIVKLRLGLPDEFDALVLSYVKEIGERILHYCNIKVIPAALHEVWTSMVIDILRIEQPKLPGIEETNGTAENIKIGDTSISPANSSSVTNASKKVMESIVTNYRVDLNPYRKMRW
;
A
#
# COMPACT_ATOMS: atom_id res chain seq x y z
N MET A 1 -1.20 -15.74 -16.50
CA MET A 1 -2.24 -15.63 -15.47
C MET A 1 -2.30 -14.19 -15.02
N SER A 2 -3.41 -13.50 -15.24
CA SER A 2 -3.65 -12.17 -14.68
C SER A 2 -4.04 -12.37 -13.21
N MET A 3 -3.17 -11.99 -12.27
CA MET A 3 -3.58 -11.99 -10.87
C MET A 3 -4.59 -10.85 -10.65
N SER A 4 -5.65 -11.17 -9.92
CA SER A 4 -6.69 -10.25 -9.50
C SER A 4 -6.34 -9.61 -8.16
N GLY A 5 -7.04 -8.54 -7.76
CA GLY A 5 -6.84 -7.91 -6.45
C GLY A 5 -7.03 -8.89 -5.27
N ASN A 6 -7.78 -9.98 -5.47
CA ASN A 6 -7.96 -11.02 -4.46
C ASN A 6 -6.69 -11.85 -4.23
N ASP A 7 -5.85 -12.02 -5.25
CA ASP A 7 -4.60 -12.74 -5.11
C ASP A 7 -3.59 -11.93 -4.28
N ILE A 8 -3.55 -10.60 -4.50
CA ILE A 8 -2.74 -9.69 -3.70
C ILE A 8 -3.20 -9.68 -2.24
N LEU A 9 -4.53 -9.67 -2.01
CA LEU A 9 -5.09 -9.79 -0.66
C LEU A 9 -4.60 -11.06 0.04
N ALA A 10 -4.62 -12.22 -0.63
CA ALA A 10 -4.17 -13.47 -0.06
C ALA A 10 -2.68 -13.41 0.34
N ILE A 11 -1.83 -12.82 -0.50
CA ILE A 11 -0.40 -12.65 -0.21
C ILE A 11 -0.18 -11.70 0.97
N VAL A 12 -0.90 -10.57 1.01
CA VAL A 12 -0.78 -9.59 2.11
C VAL A 12 -1.20 -10.22 3.44
N LYS A 13 -2.32 -10.96 3.47
CA LYS A 13 -2.78 -11.67 4.68
C LYS A 13 -1.75 -12.70 5.15
N LEU A 14 -1.22 -13.49 4.23
CA LEU A 14 -0.20 -14.49 4.54
C LEU A 14 1.04 -13.84 5.16
N ARG A 15 1.50 -12.71 4.62
CA ARG A 15 2.68 -12.00 5.11
C ARG A 15 2.47 -11.30 6.45
N LEU A 16 1.26 -10.84 6.74
CA LEU A 16 0.92 -10.12 7.97
C LEU A 16 0.30 -11.01 9.06
N GLY A 17 -0.04 -12.26 8.75
CA GLY A 17 -0.72 -13.16 9.70
C GLY A 17 -2.13 -12.70 10.06
N LEU A 18 -2.83 -12.02 9.14
CA LEU A 18 -4.13 -11.40 9.41
C LEU A 18 -5.29 -12.41 9.33
N PRO A 19 -6.24 -12.39 10.27
CA PRO A 19 -7.46 -13.18 10.18
C PRO A 19 -8.42 -12.65 9.10
N ASP A 20 -9.34 -13.51 8.68
CA ASP A 20 -10.27 -13.26 7.56
C ASP A 20 -11.24 -12.09 7.81
N GLU A 21 -11.42 -11.69 9.07
CA GLU A 21 -12.27 -10.55 9.45
C GLU A 21 -11.77 -9.21 8.90
N PHE A 22 -10.48 -9.10 8.57
CA PHE A 22 -9.90 -7.89 7.98
C PHE A 22 -9.90 -7.89 6.45
N ASP A 23 -10.47 -8.91 5.80
CA ASP A 23 -10.43 -9.04 4.33
C ASP A 23 -11.01 -7.83 3.63
N ALA A 24 -12.16 -7.33 4.09
CA ALA A 24 -12.79 -6.15 3.51
C ALA A 24 -11.90 -4.90 3.59
N LEU A 25 -11.22 -4.73 4.73
CA LEU A 25 -10.30 -3.61 4.97
C LEU A 25 -9.05 -3.72 4.10
N VAL A 26 -8.39 -4.88 4.10
CA VAL A 26 -7.19 -5.11 3.28
C VAL A 26 -7.54 -4.95 1.80
N LEU A 27 -8.68 -5.48 1.36
CA LEU A 27 -9.12 -5.37 -0.02
C LEU A 27 -9.37 -3.92 -0.44
N SER A 28 -9.88 -3.06 0.45
CA SER A 28 -10.05 -1.64 0.13
C SER A 28 -8.71 -0.95 -0.14
N TYR A 29 -7.67 -1.25 0.66
CA TYR A 29 -6.33 -0.71 0.44
C TYR A 29 -5.67 -1.29 -0.83
N VAL A 30 -5.85 -2.59 -1.09
CA VAL A 30 -5.39 -3.24 -2.33
C VAL A 30 -5.97 -2.51 -3.54
N LYS A 31 -7.29 -2.30 -3.56
CA LYS A 31 -7.96 -1.58 -4.66
C LYS A 31 -7.45 -0.16 -4.80
N GLU A 32 -7.35 0.61 -3.71
CA GLU A 32 -6.93 2.00 -3.79
C GLU A 32 -5.49 2.16 -4.29
N ILE A 33 -4.55 1.34 -3.80
CA ILE A 33 -3.16 1.34 -4.29
C ILE A 33 -3.12 0.90 -5.77
N GLY A 34 -3.92 -0.10 -6.14
CA GLY A 34 -3.99 -0.59 -7.52
C GLY A 34 -4.40 0.53 -8.48
N GLU A 35 -5.50 1.23 -8.18
CA GLU A 35 -5.96 2.39 -8.96
C GLU A 35 -4.89 3.49 -9.05
N ARG A 36 -4.15 3.75 -7.96
CA ARG A 36 -3.06 4.72 -7.96
C ARG A 36 -1.90 4.31 -8.86
N ILE A 37 -1.51 3.03 -8.87
CA ILE A 37 -0.50 2.50 -9.78
C ILE A 37 -0.96 2.67 -11.24
N LEU A 38 -2.21 2.31 -11.54
CA LEU A 38 -2.80 2.48 -12.87
C LEU A 38 -2.76 3.93 -13.33
N HIS A 39 -3.18 4.86 -12.46
CA HIS A 39 -3.15 6.30 -12.73
C HIS A 39 -1.73 6.84 -12.90
N TYR A 40 -0.80 6.47 -12.01
CA TYR A 40 0.58 6.96 -12.04
C TYR A 40 1.33 6.47 -13.28
N CYS A 41 1.25 5.17 -13.57
CA CYS A 41 1.89 4.56 -14.73
C CYS A 41 1.12 4.84 -16.03
N ASN A 42 -0.11 5.33 -15.96
CA ASN A 42 -1.01 5.55 -17.09
C ASN A 42 -1.19 4.26 -17.93
N ILE A 43 -1.53 3.18 -17.23
CA ILE A 43 -1.78 1.84 -17.79
C ILE A 43 -3.19 1.39 -17.39
N LYS A 44 -3.77 0.46 -18.17
CA LYS A 44 -5.12 -0.08 -17.90
C LYS A 44 -5.12 -1.36 -17.07
N VAL A 45 -3.97 -2.04 -17.00
CA VAL A 45 -3.80 -3.32 -16.31
C VAL A 45 -2.42 -3.30 -15.67
N ILE A 46 -2.33 -3.72 -14.40
CA ILE A 46 -1.07 -3.86 -13.69
C ILE A 46 -0.34 -5.10 -14.23
N PRO A 47 0.88 -4.98 -14.78
CA PRO A 47 1.65 -6.12 -15.25
C PRO A 47 2.10 -7.00 -14.08
N ALA A 48 2.29 -8.29 -14.33
CA ALA A 48 2.69 -9.26 -13.29
C ALA A 48 3.98 -8.87 -12.56
N ALA A 49 4.91 -8.22 -13.26
CA ALA A 49 6.16 -7.73 -12.68
C ALA A 49 5.96 -6.64 -11.60
N LEU A 50 4.79 -5.98 -11.55
CA LEU A 50 4.43 -5.01 -10.52
C LEU A 50 3.60 -5.61 -9.37
N HIS A 51 3.24 -6.91 -9.40
CA HIS A 51 2.42 -7.50 -8.32
C HIS A 51 3.14 -7.52 -6.97
N GLU A 52 4.44 -7.81 -6.96
CA GLU A 52 5.25 -7.74 -5.74
C GLU A 52 5.36 -6.31 -5.21
N VAL A 53 5.56 -5.34 -6.12
CA VAL A 53 5.59 -3.91 -5.78
C VAL A 53 4.24 -3.46 -5.20
N TRP A 54 3.13 -3.86 -5.83
CA TRP A 54 1.78 -3.58 -5.34
C TRP A 54 1.54 -4.17 -3.95
N THR A 55 1.96 -5.42 -3.73
CA THR A 55 1.87 -6.09 -2.43
C THR A 55 2.64 -5.32 -1.36
N SER A 56 3.89 -4.93 -1.64
CA SER A 56 4.73 -4.17 -0.70
C SER A 56 4.13 -2.80 -0.38
N MET A 57 3.63 -2.09 -1.39
CA MET A 57 2.95 -0.80 -1.19
C MET A 57 1.71 -0.93 -0.30
N VAL A 58 0.94 -2.01 -0.42
CA VAL A 58 -0.24 -2.29 0.43
C VAL A 58 0.18 -2.60 1.87
N ILE A 59 1.26 -3.36 2.07
CA ILE A 59 1.78 -3.66 3.41
C ILE A 59 2.26 -2.37 4.09
N ASP A 60 3.00 -1.52 3.38
CA ASP A 60 3.53 -0.28 3.94
C ASP A 60 2.42 0.68 4.35
N ILE A 61 1.38 0.84 3.53
CA ILE A 61 0.25 1.69 3.92
C ILE A 61 -0.53 1.13 5.11
N LEU A 62 -0.72 -0.20 5.19
CA LEU A 62 -1.36 -0.83 6.34
C LEU A 62 -0.54 -0.59 7.61
N ARG A 63 0.80 -0.66 7.54
CA ARG A 63 1.68 -0.37 8.68
C ARG A 63 1.57 1.06 9.19
N ILE A 64 1.31 2.03 8.31
CA ILE A 64 1.22 3.45 8.65
C ILE A 64 -0.19 3.83 9.11
N GLU A 65 -1.23 3.44 8.37
CA GLU A 65 -2.63 3.84 8.62
C GLU A 65 -3.32 2.94 9.65
N GLN A 66 -2.89 1.69 9.76
CA GLN A 66 -3.47 0.69 10.65
C GLN A 66 -2.41 0.07 11.57
N PRO A 67 -1.69 0.89 12.36
CA PRO A 67 -0.63 0.40 13.26
C PRO A 67 -1.17 -0.57 14.33
N LYS A 68 -2.50 -0.57 14.54
CA LYS A 68 -3.22 -1.41 15.49
C LYS A 68 -3.70 -2.76 14.95
N LEU A 69 -3.38 -3.10 13.70
CA LEU A 69 -3.76 -4.40 13.16
C LEU A 69 -2.94 -5.52 13.83
N PRO A 70 -3.56 -6.67 14.15
CA PRO A 70 -2.83 -7.84 14.64
C PRO A 70 -1.76 -8.25 13.62
N GLY A 71 -0.55 -8.56 14.08
CA GLY A 71 0.64 -8.81 13.24
C GLY A 71 1.45 -7.55 12.86
N ILE A 72 0.81 -6.38 12.84
CA ILE A 72 1.50 -5.08 12.72
C ILE A 72 1.90 -4.54 14.10
N GLU A 73 1.00 -4.65 15.08
CA GLU A 73 1.25 -4.21 16.47
C GLU A 73 2.49 -4.87 17.11
N GLU A 74 2.70 -6.17 16.85
CA GLU A 74 3.86 -6.91 17.37
C GLU A 74 5.19 -6.44 16.75
N THR A 75 5.14 -5.91 15.52
CA THR A 75 6.33 -5.41 14.81
C THR A 75 6.58 -3.93 15.09
N ASN A 76 5.52 -3.15 15.34
CA ASN A 76 5.56 -1.71 15.59
C ASN A 76 5.71 -1.36 17.08
N GLY A 77 6.41 -2.19 17.85
CA GLY A 77 6.75 -1.90 19.24
C GLY A 77 7.31 -0.48 19.36
N THR A 78 6.51 0.40 19.99
CA THR A 78 6.66 1.87 20.01
C THR A 78 6.44 2.54 18.65
N ALA A 79 5.56 3.56 18.63
CA ALA A 79 5.25 4.43 17.49
C ALA A 79 6.47 5.30 17.09
N GLU A 80 7.56 4.65 16.71
CA GLU A 80 8.74 5.28 16.19
C GLU A 80 8.43 5.75 14.78
N ASN A 81 8.39 7.07 14.64
CA ASN A 81 8.47 7.83 13.41
C ASN A 81 9.07 6.98 12.26
N ILE A 82 8.20 6.39 11.42
CA ILE A 82 8.65 5.49 10.35
C ILE A 82 9.37 6.39 9.34
N LYS A 83 10.70 6.42 9.42
CA LYS A 83 11.56 7.08 8.44
C LYS A 83 11.59 6.23 7.18
N ILE A 84 10.65 6.49 6.27
CA ILE A 84 10.69 5.94 4.92
C ILE A 84 11.44 6.96 4.07
N GLY A 85 12.77 6.81 3.99
CA GLY A 85 13.66 7.75 3.29
C GLY A 85 13.82 9.11 3.99
N ASP A 86 13.84 10.19 3.21
CA ASP A 86 13.90 11.59 3.69
C ASP A 86 12.53 12.16 4.12
N THR A 87 11.47 11.36 4.01
CA THR A 87 10.11 11.76 4.36
C THR A 87 9.66 11.10 5.66
N SER A 88 9.54 11.91 6.72
CA SER A 88 8.87 11.53 7.95
C SER A 88 7.35 11.59 7.76
N ILE A 89 6.66 10.47 7.94
CA ILE A 89 5.19 10.42 7.94
C ILE A 89 4.74 10.01 9.33
N SER A 90 3.95 10.87 9.97
CA SER A 90 3.27 10.52 11.22
C SER A 90 2.03 9.69 10.92
N PRO A 91 1.80 8.56 11.62
CA PRO A 91 0.57 7.78 11.53
C PRO A 91 -0.67 8.65 11.74
N ALA A 92 -1.70 8.47 10.91
CA ALA A 92 -2.94 9.21 11.03
C ALA A 92 -3.77 8.69 12.22
N ASN A 93 -3.79 9.45 13.33
CA ASN A 93 -4.70 9.22 14.46
C ASN A 93 -6.13 9.69 14.11
N SER A 94 -6.79 9.10 13.11
CA SER A 94 -8.22 9.37 12.86
C SER A 94 -8.78 8.39 11.83
N SER A 95 -9.80 7.64 12.22
CA SER A 95 -10.60 6.69 11.43
C SER A 95 -11.48 7.35 10.35
N SER A 96 -11.06 8.49 9.82
CA SER A 96 -11.71 9.18 8.71
C SER A 96 -10.68 9.34 7.59
N VAL A 97 -11.10 9.18 6.33
CA VAL A 97 -10.29 9.48 5.14
C VAL A 97 -9.92 10.97 5.19
N THR A 98 -8.83 11.28 5.87
CA THR A 98 -8.38 12.65 6.11
C THR A 98 -7.32 13.01 5.08
N ASN A 99 -7.01 14.30 4.97
CA ASN A 99 -5.88 14.76 4.15
C ASN A 99 -4.55 14.08 4.52
N ALA A 100 -4.44 13.49 5.73
CA ALA A 100 -3.31 12.69 6.16
C ALA A 100 -3.18 11.39 5.34
N SER A 101 -4.27 10.62 5.20
CA SER A 101 -4.26 9.39 4.41
C SER A 101 -3.86 9.67 2.96
N LYS A 102 -4.38 10.74 2.34
CA LYS A 102 -3.96 11.14 0.98
C LYS A 102 -2.46 11.42 0.86
N LYS A 103 -1.86 12.12 1.85
CA LYS A 103 -0.43 12.39 1.91
C LYS A 103 0.39 11.12 2.10
N VAL A 104 -0.06 10.21 2.96
CA VAL A 104 0.59 8.91 3.18
C VAL A 104 0.65 8.15 1.86
N MET A 105 -0.47 8.06 1.15
CA MET A 105 -0.54 7.36 -0.13
C MET A 105 0.33 8.00 -1.21
N GLU A 106 0.37 9.33 -1.28
CA GLU A 106 1.25 10.05 -2.22
C GLU A 106 2.72 9.81 -1.92
N SER A 107 3.10 9.77 -0.64
CA SER A 107 4.45 9.43 -0.23
C SER A 107 4.81 7.98 -0.59
N ILE A 108 3.90 7.02 -0.38
CA ILE A 108 4.10 5.63 -0.82
C ILE A 108 4.37 5.58 -2.33
N VAL A 109 3.53 6.20 -3.16
CA VAL A 109 3.75 6.23 -4.62
C VAL A 109 5.10 6.88 -4.97
N THR A 110 5.47 7.95 -4.27
CA THR A 110 6.74 8.65 -4.49
C THR A 110 7.95 7.79 -4.12
N ASN A 111 7.86 7.03 -3.04
CA ASN A 111 8.93 6.14 -2.57
C ASN A 111 9.16 4.99 -3.56
N TYR A 112 8.10 4.46 -4.14
CA TYR A 112 8.16 3.39 -5.14
C TYR A 112 8.35 3.91 -6.58
N ARG A 113 8.63 5.20 -6.78
CA ARG A 113 8.79 5.78 -8.13
C ARG A 113 9.85 5.07 -8.98
N VAL A 114 10.93 4.57 -8.36
CA VAL A 114 12.02 3.89 -9.08
C VAL A 114 11.51 2.60 -9.71
N ASP A 115 10.64 1.88 -9.02
CA ASP A 115 10.03 0.64 -9.51
C ASP A 115 8.86 0.89 -10.47
N LEU A 116 8.13 2.01 -10.28
CA LEU A 116 6.95 2.37 -11.09
C LEU A 116 7.31 3.08 -12.41
N ASN A 117 8.38 3.88 -12.43
CA ASN A 117 8.80 4.67 -13.59
C ASN A 117 9.04 3.85 -14.87
N PRO A 118 9.67 2.66 -14.83
CA PRO A 118 9.85 1.83 -16.03
C PRO A 118 8.55 1.44 -16.74
N TYR A 119 7.44 1.40 -16.00
CA TYR A 119 6.12 1.04 -16.53
C TYR A 119 5.27 2.26 -16.91
N ARG A 120 5.78 3.47 -16.64
CA ARG A 120 5.05 4.71 -16.87
C ARG A 120 5.02 5.05 -18.36
N LYS A 121 3.83 5.08 -18.95
CA LYS A 121 3.61 5.53 -20.32
C LYS A 121 3.41 7.04 -20.36
N MET A 122 4.32 7.76 -21.00
CA MET A 122 4.13 9.19 -21.24
C MET A 122 2.90 9.41 -22.12
N ARG A 123 2.01 10.31 -21.70
CA ARG A 123 1.01 10.92 -22.58
C ARG A 123 1.63 12.17 -23.18
N TRP A 124 1.65 12.24 -24.50
CA TRP A 124 1.81 13.48 -25.25
C TRP A 124 0.43 14.07 -25.52
#